data_AF-B1T2R4-F1
#
_entry.id   AF-B1T2R4-F1
#
_cell.length_a   1.000
_cell.length_b   1.000
_cell.length_c   1.000
_cell.angle_alpha   90.00
_cell.angle_beta   90.00
_cell.angle_gamma   90.00
#
_symmetry.space_group_name_H-M   'P 1'
#
loop_
_entity.id
_entity.type
_entity.pdbx_description
1 polymer ?
#
loop_
_entity_poly.entity_id
_entity_poly.type
_entity_poly.pdbx_seq_one_letter_code
_entity_poly.pdbx_strand_id
1 'polypeptide(L)'
;MPAALLDMLTHEERRTLTCWMAVYREEEDRARALPVLANTPKQFETIIAALGAAADELSAEEADRLWAQLKVIARTLTRAGHMRPRAARRPPPSPPGQRDFFGNFEEIHQSDAQRECTDLG
;
A
#
# COMPACT_ATOMS: atom_id res chain seq x y z
N MET A 1 6.18 -26.87 27.25
CA MET A 1 5.45 -27.97 27.89
C MET A 1 6.44 -29.05 28.32
N PRO A 2 6.41 -29.50 29.59
CA PRO A 2 7.27 -30.58 30.07
C PRO A 2 6.99 -31.90 29.32
N ALA A 3 8.04 -32.59 28.88
CA ALA A 3 7.93 -33.83 28.09
C ALA A 3 7.17 -34.95 28.81
N ALA A 4 7.37 -35.07 30.14
CA ALA A 4 6.71 -36.07 30.97
C ALA A 4 5.16 -35.99 30.93
N LEU A 5 4.58 -34.80 30.72
CA LEU A 5 3.13 -34.63 30.58
C LEU A 5 2.63 -35.11 29.22
N LEU A 6 3.45 -34.99 28.17
CA LEU A 6 3.11 -35.47 26.82
C LEU A 6 3.18 -36.99 26.72
N ASP A 7 4.06 -37.62 27.50
CA ASP A 7 4.20 -39.09 27.53
C ASP A 7 3.00 -39.78 28.17
N MET A 8 2.33 -39.10 29.13
CA MET A 8 1.10 -39.59 29.78
C MET A 8 -0.16 -39.47 28.90
N LEU A 9 -0.12 -38.67 27.84
CA LEU A 9 -1.24 -38.53 26.92
C LEU A 9 -1.35 -39.74 25.98
N THR A 10 -2.56 -40.12 25.62
CA THR A 10 -2.82 -41.07 24.55
C THR A 10 -2.43 -40.50 23.19
N HIS A 11 -2.33 -41.35 22.17
CA HIS A 11 -2.04 -40.90 20.81
C HIS A 11 -3.12 -39.93 20.27
N GLU A 12 -4.39 -40.19 20.59
CA GLU A 12 -5.51 -39.35 20.18
C GLU A 12 -5.48 -37.98 20.87
N GLU A 13 -5.19 -37.93 22.17
CA GLU A 13 -5.06 -36.66 22.91
C GLU A 13 -3.86 -35.84 22.42
N ARG A 14 -2.73 -36.48 22.09
CA ARG A 14 -1.58 -35.79 21.49
C ARG A 14 -1.92 -35.19 20.13
N ARG A 15 -2.68 -35.92 19.31
CA ARG A 15 -3.15 -35.42 18.01
C ARG A 15 -4.08 -34.23 18.18
N THR A 16 -5.04 -34.33 19.10
CA THR A 16 -5.95 -33.24 19.45
C THR A 16 -5.17 -32.02 19.92
N LEU A 17 -4.27 -32.17 20.91
CA LEU A 17 -3.43 -31.08 21.40
C LEU A 17 -2.60 -30.42 20.29
N THR A 18 -2.04 -31.20 19.37
CA THR A 18 -1.27 -30.67 18.24
C THR A 18 -2.14 -29.82 17.32
N CYS A 19 -3.37 -30.27 17.04
CA CYS A 19 -4.34 -29.50 16.25
C CYS A 19 -4.71 -28.18 16.94
N TRP A 20 -5.01 -28.22 18.24
CA TRP A 20 -5.31 -27.01 19.03
C TRP A 20 -4.13 -26.05 19.09
N MET A 21 -2.91 -26.56 19.27
CA MET A 21 -1.69 -25.76 19.26
C MET A 21 -1.45 -25.08 17.91
N ALA A 22 -1.81 -25.72 16.79
CA ALA A 22 -1.69 -25.13 15.47
C ALA A 22 -2.65 -23.93 15.31
N VAL A 23 -3.91 -24.11 15.68
CA VAL A 23 -4.91 -23.03 15.66
C VAL A 23 -4.50 -21.88 16.59
N TYR A 24 -4.06 -22.20 17.81
CA TYR A 24 -3.62 -21.19 18.77
C TYR A 24 -2.44 -20.37 18.24
N ARG A 25 -1.45 -21.01 17.61
CA ARG A 25 -0.30 -20.32 17.01
C ARG A 25 -0.72 -19.42 15.86
N GLU A 26 -1.64 -19.88 15.00
CA GLU A 26 -2.17 -19.05 13.90
C GLU A 26 -2.86 -17.79 14.42
N GLU A 27 -3.68 -17.92 15.47
CA GLU A 27 -4.32 -16.77 16.12
C GLU A 27 -3.29 -15.83 16.76
N GLU A 28 -2.24 -16.38 17.38
CA GLU A 28 -1.16 -15.60 17.97
C GLU A 28 -0.34 -14.85 16.91
N ASP A 29 -0.02 -15.51 15.79
CA ASP A 29 0.65 -14.90 14.64
C ASP A 29 -0.20 -13.75 14.06
N ARG A 30 -1.51 -13.95 13.95
CA ARG A 30 -2.44 -12.91 13.50
C ARG A 30 -2.49 -11.75 14.48
N ALA A 31 -2.59 -12.03 15.78
CA ALA A 31 -2.59 -11.00 16.83
C ALA A 31 -1.29 -10.18 16.83
N ARG A 32 -0.14 -10.81 16.56
CA ARG A 32 1.15 -10.11 16.37
C ARG A 32 1.20 -9.27 15.09
N ALA A 33 0.60 -9.76 14.00
CA ALA A 33 0.64 -9.09 12.70
C ALA A 33 -0.27 -7.86 12.61
N LEU A 34 -1.45 -7.89 13.23
CA LEU A 34 -2.44 -6.80 13.18
C LEU A 34 -1.91 -5.41 13.58
N PRO A 35 -1.19 -5.23 14.71
CA PRO A 35 -0.66 -3.91 15.06
C PRO A 35 0.42 -3.41 14.07
N VAL A 36 1.21 -4.32 13.50
CA VAL A 36 2.19 -3.97 12.45
C VAL A 36 1.46 -3.50 11.19
N LEU A 37 0.40 -4.22 10.78
CA LEU A 37 -0.46 -3.83 9.65
C LEU A 37 -1.12 -2.47 9.88
N ALA A 38 -1.55 -2.15 11.10
CA ALA A 38 -2.13 -0.85 11.42
C ALA A 38 -1.15 0.32 11.20
N ASN A 39 0.15 0.11 11.47
CA ASN A 39 1.19 1.13 11.26
C ASN A 39 1.77 1.14 9.81
N THR A 40 1.41 0.13 9.01
CA THR A 40 1.98 -0.08 7.68
C THR A 40 1.76 1.08 6.70
N PRO A 41 0.60 1.78 6.66
CA PRO A 41 0.42 2.93 5.77
C PRO A 41 1.47 4.03 5.99
N LYS A 42 1.74 4.40 7.25
CA LYS A 42 2.74 5.42 7.58
C LYS A 42 4.16 5.00 7.20
N GLN A 43 4.48 3.72 7.35
CA GLN A 43 5.76 3.16 6.93
C GLN A 43 5.92 3.22 5.40
N PHE A 44 4.87 2.87 4.64
CA PHE A 44 4.90 2.98 3.18
C PHE A 44 5.06 4.41 2.70
N GLU A 45 4.35 5.38 3.29
CA GLU A 45 4.55 6.80 2.94
C GLU A 45 6.00 7.25 3.15
N THR A 46 6.63 6.81 4.24
CA THR A 46 8.03 7.11 4.52
C THR A 46 8.97 6.51 3.48
N ILE A 47 8.72 5.25 3.08
CA ILE A 47 9.51 4.56 2.05
C ILE A 47 9.31 5.21 0.68
N ILE A 48 8.09 5.57 0.31
CA ILE A 48 7.77 6.22 -0.97
C ILE A 48 8.43 7.60 -1.03
N ALA A 49 8.40 8.38 0.06
CA ALA A 49 9.08 9.66 0.13
C ALA A 49 10.61 9.52 -0.02
N ALA A 50 11.22 8.54 0.66
CA ALA A 50 12.65 8.26 0.53
C ALA A 50 13.02 7.82 -0.90
N LEU A 51 12.21 6.94 -1.50
CA LEU A 51 12.41 6.50 -2.88
C LEU A 51 12.27 7.66 -3.86
N GLY A 52 11.31 8.57 -3.65
CA GLY A 52 11.15 9.77 -4.48
C GLY A 52 12.34 10.74 -4.37
N ALA A 53 12.98 10.82 -3.21
CA ALA A 53 14.13 11.70 -2.98
C ALA A 53 15.45 11.13 -3.52
N ALA A 54 15.62 9.80 -3.52
CA ALA A 54 16.87 9.13 -3.85
C ALA A 54 16.74 8.11 -5.00
N ALA A 55 15.72 8.23 -5.85
CA ALA A 55 15.50 7.30 -6.96
C ALA A 55 16.70 7.18 -7.90
N ASP A 56 17.37 8.31 -8.15
CA ASP A 56 18.53 8.39 -9.05
C ASP A 56 19.80 7.75 -8.47
N GLU A 57 19.84 7.50 -7.16
CA GLU A 57 20.96 6.82 -6.48
C GLU A 57 20.81 5.30 -6.47
N LEU A 58 19.63 4.79 -6.84
CA LEU A 58 19.31 3.37 -6.74
C LEU A 58 19.92 2.59 -7.91
N SER A 59 20.67 1.52 -7.60
CA SER A 59 21.16 0.63 -8.64
C SER A 59 20.03 -0.18 -9.29
N ALA A 60 20.25 -0.65 -10.51
CA ALA A 60 19.27 -1.50 -11.22
C ALA A 60 18.92 -2.77 -10.41
N GLU A 61 19.90 -3.37 -9.73
CA GLU A 61 19.69 -4.56 -8.90
C GLU A 61 18.81 -4.28 -7.69
N GLU A 62 18.98 -3.13 -7.04
CA GLU A 62 18.17 -2.72 -5.90
C GLU A 62 16.74 -2.39 -6.34
N ALA A 63 16.59 -1.70 -7.48
CA ALA A 63 15.29 -1.44 -8.08
C ALA A 63 14.53 -2.74 -8.40
N ASP A 64 15.21 -3.74 -8.97
CA ASP A 64 14.62 -5.05 -9.28
C ASP A 64 14.16 -5.80 -8.02
N ARG A 65 14.94 -5.73 -6.93
CA ARG A 65 14.57 -6.32 -5.63
C ARG A 65 13.32 -5.66 -5.07
N LEU A 66 13.24 -4.33 -5.11
CA LEU A 66 12.04 -3.61 -4.66
C LEU A 66 10.81 -3.99 -5.49
N TRP A 67 10.95 -4.06 -6.81
CA TRP A 67 9.87 -4.52 -7.69
C TRP A 67 9.44 -5.95 -7.40
N ALA A 68 10.37 -6.86 -7.09
CA ALA A 68 10.05 -8.22 -6.69
C ALA A 68 9.22 -8.26 -5.39
N GLN A 69 9.60 -7.47 -4.39
CA GLN A 69 8.87 -7.37 -3.12
C GLN A 69 7.46 -6.80 -3.31
N LEU A 70 7.32 -5.73 -4.10
CA LEU A 70 6.01 -5.14 -4.43
C LEU A 70 5.09 -6.14 -5.14
N LYS A 71 5.65 -6.96 -6.05
CA LYS A 71 4.89 -8.03 -6.73
C LYS A 71 4.40 -9.09 -5.75
N VAL A 72 5.20 -9.46 -4.74
CA VAL A 72 4.78 -10.41 -3.70
C VAL A 72 3.62 -9.83 -2.89
N ILE A 73 3.73 -8.58 -2.45
CA ILE A 73 2.67 -7.89 -1.69
C ILE A 73 1.39 -7.83 -2.51
N ALA A 74 1.46 -7.41 -3.78
CA ALA A 74 0.30 -7.33 -4.66
C ALA A 74 -0.39 -8.70 -4.84
N ARG A 75 0.38 -9.79 -4.97
CA ARG A 75 -0.16 -11.16 -5.06
C ARG A 75 -0.85 -11.57 -3.75
N THR A 76 -0.25 -11.26 -2.61
CA THR A 76 -0.84 -11.55 -1.30
C THR A 76 -2.16 -10.82 -1.10
N LEU A 77 -2.22 -9.52 -1.41
CA LEU A 77 -3.46 -8.74 -1.36
C LEU A 77 -4.54 -9.28 -2.29
N THR A 78 -4.15 -9.65 -3.53
CA THR A 78 -5.08 -10.24 -4.50
C THR A 78 -5.65 -11.57 -3.99
N ARG A 79 -4.81 -12.45 -3.42
CA ARG A 79 -5.24 -13.72 -2.81
C ARG A 79 -6.19 -13.49 -1.62
N ALA A 80 -5.99 -12.41 -0.87
CA ALA A 80 -6.87 -12.01 0.23
C ALA A 80 -8.18 -11.35 -0.22
N GLY A 81 -8.46 -11.24 -1.53
CA GLY A 81 -9.68 -10.63 -2.05
C GLY A 81 -9.64 -9.11 -2.17
N HIS A 82 -8.51 -8.48 -1.82
CA HIS A 82 -8.29 -7.04 -2.01
C HIS A 82 -7.79 -6.79 -3.43
N MET A 83 -8.71 -6.83 -4.40
CA MET A 83 -8.38 -6.51 -5.79
C MET A 83 -7.84 -5.08 -5.89
N ARG A 84 -6.78 -4.92 -6.70
CA ARG A 84 -6.20 -3.60 -6.99
C ARG A 84 -7.33 -2.67 -7.44
N PRO A 85 -7.50 -1.49 -6.82
CA PRO A 85 -8.46 -0.51 -7.29
C PRO A 85 -8.22 -0.30 -8.78
N ARG A 86 -9.23 -0.58 -9.60
CA ARG A 86 -9.14 -0.26 -11.03
C ARG A 86 -8.88 1.23 -11.08
N ALA A 87 -7.70 1.63 -11.56
CA ALA A 87 -7.47 3.01 -11.94
C ALA A 87 -8.67 3.42 -12.79
N ALA A 88 -9.36 4.49 -12.39
CA ALA A 88 -10.47 5.03 -13.16
C ALA A 88 -9.99 5.07 -14.61
N ARG A 89 -10.67 4.35 -15.51
CA ARG A 89 -10.29 4.32 -16.92
C ARG A 89 -10.14 5.76 -17.34
N ARG A 90 -8.95 6.14 -17.81
CA ARG A 90 -8.73 7.45 -18.41
C ARG A 90 -9.88 7.66 -19.39
N PRO A 91 -10.66 8.75 -19.27
CA PRO A 91 -11.76 8.98 -20.20
C PRO A 91 -11.19 8.88 -21.62
N PRO A 92 -11.94 8.27 -22.55
CA PRO A 92 -11.48 8.13 -23.92
C PRO A 92 -11.07 9.52 -24.44
N PRO A 93 -9.99 9.60 -25.26
CA PRO A 93 -9.60 10.86 -25.86
C PRO A 93 -10.81 11.46 -26.56
N SER A 94 -11.12 12.73 -26.27
CA SER A 94 -12.22 13.43 -26.91
C SER A 94 -12.07 13.30 -28.43
N PRO A 95 -13.16 13.04 -29.16
CA PRO A 95 -13.11 12.95 -30.62
C PRO A 95 -12.51 14.24 -31.22
N PRO A 96 -11.80 14.13 -32.35
CA PRO A 96 -11.23 15.29 -33.02
C PRO A 96 -12.34 16.31 -33.34
N GLY A 97 -12.19 17.54 -32.85
CA GLY A 97 -13.21 18.60 -32.93
C GLY A 97 -13.80 19.03 -31.58
N GLN A 98 -13.54 18.28 -30.50
CA GLN A 98 -13.96 18.63 -29.14
C GLN A 98 -12.76 19.06 -28.28
N ARG A 99 -11.96 20.02 -28.78
CA ARG A 99 -10.97 20.73 -27.96
C ARG A 99 -11.69 21.86 -27.22
N ASP A 100 -11.95 21.60 -25.94
CA ASP A 100 -12.06 22.54 -24.82
C ASP A 100 -12.86 23.84 -25.03
N PHE A 101 -14.18 23.78 -24.80
CA PHE A 101 -14.99 24.95 -24.45
C PHE A 101 -14.66 25.50 -23.03
N PHE A 102 -13.91 24.74 -22.23
CA PHE A 102 -13.42 25.16 -20.92
C PHE A 102 -11.96 25.57 -21.05
N GLY A 103 -11.74 26.73 -21.67
CA GLY A 103 -10.46 27.41 -21.64
C GLY A 103 -10.05 27.73 -20.20
N ASN A 104 -8.74 27.67 -19.96
CA ASN A 104 -7.98 28.46 -18.99
C ASN A 104 -8.80 29.18 -17.91
N PHE A 105 -9.34 28.46 -16.93
CA PHE A 105 -9.87 29.10 -15.71
C PHE A 105 -8.76 29.52 -14.74
N GLU A 106 -7.53 29.06 -14.95
CA GLU A 106 -6.38 29.40 -14.10
C GLU A 106 -5.70 30.73 -14.47
N GLU A 107 -6.06 31.34 -15.60
CA GLU A 107 -5.44 32.60 -16.07
C GLU A 107 -6.27 33.86 -15.74
N ILE A 108 -7.55 33.69 -15.38
CA ILE A 108 -8.44 34.83 -15.08
C ILE A 108 -8.19 35.39 -13.67
N HIS A 109 -7.72 34.58 -12.71
CA HIS A 109 -7.49 35.05 -11.35
C HIS A 109 -6.13 35.71 -11.10
N GLN A 110 -5.16 35.61 -12.01
CA GLN A 110 -3.87 36.31 -11.87
C GLN A 110 -3.85 37.74 -12.42
N SER A 111 -4.88 38.13 -13.20
CA SER A 111 -4.93 39.45 -13.84
C SER A 111 -5.58 40.53 -12.97
N ASP A 112 -6.37 40.15 -11.96
CA ASP A 112 -7.08 41.11 -11.10
C ASP A 112 -6.27 41.52 -9.87
N ALA A 113 -5.30 40.71 -9.42
CA ALA A 113 -4.41 41.08 -8.31
C ALA A 113 -3.28 42.05 -8.70
N GLN A 114 -2.99 42.21 -10.00
CA GLN A 114 -1.87 43.01 -10.48
C GLN A 114 -2.27 44.42 -10.96
N ARG A 115 -3.58 44.72 -11.06
CA ARG A 115 -4.08 46.04 -11.50
C ARG A 115 -4.34 47.03 -10.37
N GLU A 116 -4.32 46.60 -9.12
CA GLU A 116 -4.66 47.48 -7.98
C GLU A 116 -3.43 48.10 -7.28
N CYS A 117 -2.20 47.87 -7.77
CA CYS A 117 -0.97 48.41 -7.16
C CYS A 117 -0.25 49.50 -8.00
N THR A 118 -0.83 50.02 -9.08
CA THR A 118 -0.21 51.08 -9.89
C THR A 118 -1.04 52.34 -10.07
N ASP A 119 -2.11 52.55 -9.30
CA ASP A 119 -2.90 53.78 -9.42
C ASP A 119 -3.44 54.29 -8.07
N LEU A 120 -2.52 54.64 -7.16
CA LEU A 120 -2.75 55.67 -6.15
C LEU A 120 -1.44 56.43 -5.97
N GLY A 121 -1.50 57.72 -6.30
CA GLY A 121 -0.37 58.67 -6.29
C GLY A 121 0.13 59.06 -4.90
#